data_AF-A0A7Y0CSZ5-F1
#
_entry.id   AF-A0A7Y0CSZ5-F1
#
_cell.length_a   1.000
_cell.length_b   1.000
_cell.length_c   1.000
_cell.angle_alpha   90.00
_cell.angle_beta   90.00
_cell.angle_gamma   90.00
#
_symmetry.space_group_name_H-M   'P 1'
#
loop_
_entity.id
_entity.type
_entity.pdbx_description
1 polymer ?
#
loop_
_entity_poly.entity_id
_entity_poly.type
_entity_poly.pdbx_seq_one_letter_code
_entity_poly.pdbx_strand_id
1 'polypeptide(L)'
;MDAPTYKTIIEPFRIHSVEPLRMTTPEQRKVAIAAAGYNLFKVNAQDVLIDLLTDSGTGAMSRDQWAAIQHGDESYAGSPSFFIFRDAVRELFPFEHVLPTHQGRAAEKIIFSVLGGAGKVIPNNTHFDTTRANVEASGATAVDLVIAEGRDPQAVHPFKGNMDIEALEALLRERADDVPVVFVTITNNSGGGQPVSLANLHAVRDVCDKYGKMPRDLVQCHCAVSSLVISPWMRADAVPRKSGASA
;
A
#
# COMPACT_ATOMS: atom_id res chain seq x y z
N MET A 1 35.53 11.84 -3.44
CA MET A 1 34.06 11.74 -3.47
C MET A 1 33.55 13.04 -2.88
N ASP A 2 32.93 13.88 -3.69
CA ASP A 2 32.36 15.12 -3.19
C ASP A 2 31.24 14.79 -2.19
N ALA A 3 31.17 15.56 -1.10
CA ALA A 3 30.13 15.36 -0.11
C ALA A 3 28.76 15.52 -0.77
N PRO A 4 27.79 14.63 -0.51
CA PRO A 4 26.45 14.75 -1.09
C PRO A 4 25.87 16.12 -0.75
N THR A 5 25.43 16.86 -1.77
CA THR A 5 24.78 18.17 -1.59
C THR A 5 23.31 17.93 -1.28
N TYR A 6 22.93 18.08 -0.01
CA TYR A 6 21.54 17.99 0.40
C TYR A 6 20.82 19.33 0.16
N LYS A 7 19.62 19.27 -0.41
CA LYS A 7 18.71 20.41 -0.45
C LYS A 7 17.70 20.28 0.69
N THR A 8 17.84 21.09 1.73
CA THR A 8 16.83 21.17 2.79
C THR A 8 15.52 21.70 2.22
N ILE A 9 14.43 20.99 2.52
CA ILE A 9 13.06 21.42 2.18
C ILE A 9 12.45 21.96 3.48
N ILE A 10 11.81 23.13 3.40
CA ILE A 10 11.07 23.69 4.55
C ILE A 10 9.75 22.93 4.66
N GLU A 11 9.42 22.46 5.86
CA GLU A 11 8.19 21.73 6.13
C GLU A 11 6.97 22.61 5.79
N PRO A 12 6.01 22.12 4.98
CA PRO A 12 4.79 22.86 4.64
C PRO A 12 3.73 22.79 5.75
N PHE A 13 4.17 22.73 7.01
CA PHE A 13 3.35 22.70 8.21
C PHE A 13 4.13 23.28 9.41
N ARG A 14 3.43 23.55 10.51
CA ARG A 14 4.04 23.97 11.79
C ARG A 14 3.69 22.97 12.87
N ILE A 15 4.59 22.78 13.82
CA ILE A 15 4.36 21.93 15.00
C ILE A 15 3.21 22.53 15.83
N HIS A 16 2.19 21.72 16.09
CA HIS A 16 1.03 22.11 16.90
C HIS A 16 1.11 21.56 18.34
N SER A 17 1.58 20.32 18.49
CA SER A 17 1.78 19.62 19.76
C SER A 17 3.07 18.79 19.69
N VAL A 18 3.65 18.46 20.84
CA VAL A 18 4.88 17.65 20.94
C VAL A 18 4.70 16.50 21.91
N GLU A 19 5.35 15.38 21.63
CA GLU A 19 5.52 14.26 22.55
C GLU A 19 6.91 14.34 23.21
N PRO A 20 7.01 14.31 24.56
CA PRO A 20 8.31 14.35 25.23
C PRO A 20 9.15 13.10 24.93
N LEU A 21 10.41 13.30 24.55
CA LEU A 21 11.38 12.21 24.35
C LEU A 21 12.23 11.97 25.60
N ARG A 22 12.43 10.70 25.95
CA ARG A 22 13.38 10.31 27.01
C ARG A 22 14.79 10.19 26.44
N MET A 23 15.71 11.01 26.93
CA MET A 23 17.12 10.90 26.58
C MET A 23 17.76 9.71 27.32
N THR A 24 18.28 8.74 26.58
CA THR A 24 19.01 7.59 27.13
C THR A 24 20.52 7.75 26.97
N THR A 25 21.28 7.18 27.90
CA THR A 25 22.75 7.06 27.75
C THR A 25 23.12 5.84 26.91
N PRO A 26 24.33 5.81 26.31
CA PRO A 26 24.83 4.61 25.63
C PRO A 26 24.79 3.35 26.50
N GLU A 27 25.07 3.46 27.79
CA GLU A 27 25.07 2.34 28.75
C GLU A 27 23.65 1.81 28.98
N GLN A 28 22.66 2.70 29.14
CA GLN A 28 21.26 2.31 29.27
C GLN A 28 20.79 1.55 28.02
N ARG A 29 21.16 2.02 26.83
CA ARG A 29 20.83 1.34 25.57
C ARG A 29 21.49 -0.04 25.46
N LYS A 30 22.75 -0.19 25.90
CA LYS A 30 23.44 -1.50 25.94
C LYS A 30 22.71 -2.50 26.83
N VAL A 31 22.23 -2.06 27.99
CA VAL A 31 21.46 -2.92 28.91
C VAL A 31 20.11 -3.29 28.28
N ALA A 32 19.38 -2.32 27.73
CA ALA A 32 18.07 -2.54 27.12
C ALA A 32 18.15 -3.54 25.94
N ILE A 33 19.12 -3.36 25.03
CA ILE A 33 19.26 -4.25 23.86
C ILE A 33 19.71 -5.67 24.27
N ALA A 34 20.57 -5.80 25.27
CA ALA A 34 20.97 -7.10 25.80
C ALA A 34 19.78 -7.82 26.46
N ALA A 35 18.98 -7.11 27.26
CA ALA A 35 17.76 -7.66 27.88
C ALA A 35 16.71 -8.08 26.83
N ALA A 36 16.63 -7.36 25.71
CA ALA A 36 15.78 -7.70 24.58
C ALA A 36 16.33 -8.87 23.72
N GLY A 37 17.48 -9.45 24.09
CA GLY A 37 18.13 -10.51 23.32
C GLY A 37 18.55 -10.05 21.92
N TYR A 38 18.97 -8.78 21.81
CA TYR A 38 19.36 -8.13 20.55
C TYR A 38 18.27 -8.07 19.48
N ASN A 39 17.00 -8.20 19.87
CA ASN A 39 15.86 -8.04 18.99
C ASN A 39 15.17 -6.69 19.25
N LEU A 40 15.21 -5.78 18.28
CA LEU A 40 14.60 -4.45 18.40
C LEU A 40 13.09 -4.48 18.64
N PHE A 41 12.36 -5.49 18.12
CA PHE A 41 10.92 -5.65 18.39
C PHE A 41 10.60 -5.91 19.87
N LYS A 42 11.60 -6.25 20.69
CA LYS A 42 11.46 -6.50 22.13
C LYS A 42 11.98 -5.35 22.99
N VAL A 43 12.56 -4.30 22.39
CA VAL A 43 13.00 -3.12 23.13
C VAL A 43 11.78 -2.28 23.47
N ASN A 44 11.70 -1.82 24.72
CA ASN A 44 10.59 -0.95 25.13
C ASN A 44 10.68 0.40 24.41
N ALA A 45 9.55 0.91 23.90
CA ALA A 45 9.50 2.18 23.18
C ALA A 45 10.06 3.37 23.98
N GLN A 46 9.88 3.40 25.31
CA GLN A 46 10.43 4.44 26.18
C GLN A 46 11.98 4.50 26.21
N ASP A 47 12.66 3.44 25.76
CA ASP A 47 14.12 3.39 25.67
C ASP A 47 14.62 3.70 24.25
N VAL A 48 13.71 3.96 23.30
CA VAL A 48 13.97 4.34 21.91
C VAL A 48 13.87 5.87 21.78
N LEU A 49 14.95 6.50 21.31
CA LEU A 49 14.98 7.96 21.15
C LEU A 49 14.31 8.43 19.85
N ILE A 50 14.56 7.71 18.76
CA ILE A 50 13.95 7.93 17.44
C ILE A 50 13.52 6.56 16.95
N ASP A 51 12.22 6.37 16.79
CA ASP A 51 11.66 5.11 16.31
C ASP A 51 11.51 5.14 14.78
N LEU A 52 12.32 4.32 14.11
CA LEU A 52 12.30 4.12 12.66
C LEU A 52 11.91 2.68 12.31
N LEU A 53 11.25 1.97 13.24
CA LEU A 53 10.87 0.57 13.04
C LEU A 53 9.83 0.43 11.92
N THR A 54 8.90 1.36 11.84
CA THR A 54 7.83 1.37 10.82
C THR A 54 7.23 2.77 10.64
N ASP A 55 6.70 3.01 9.45
CA ASP A 55 5.83 4.13 9.08
C ASP A 55 4.33 3.81 9.26
N SER A 56 3.99 2.57 9.63
CA SER A 56 2.60 2.12 9.78
C SER A 56 1.98 2.60 11.10
N GLY A 57 1.11 3.61 11.02
CA GLY A 57 0.32 4.09 12.16
C GLY A 57 1.08 5.02 13.10
N THR A 58 2.32 5.41 12.75
CA THR A 58 3.19 6.32 13.51
C THR A 58 3.14 7.76 12.99
N GLY A 59 2.25 8.06 12.06
CA GLY A 59 2.07 9.41 11.49
C GLY A 59 1.48 10.41 12.48
N ALA A 60 1.98 11.64 12.47
CA ALA A 60 1.42 12.74 13.25
C ALA A 60 0.15 13.29 12.56
N MET A 61 -0.99 13.22 13.25
CA MET A 61 -2.25 13.79 12.76
C MET A 61 -2.25 15.32 12.83
N SER A 62 -2.94 15.93 11.86
CA SER A 62 -3.21 17.37 11.84
C SER A 62 -4.21 17.79 12.93
N ARG A 63 -4.28 19.10 13.21
CA ARG A 63 -5.29 19.70 14.09
C ARG A 63 -6.71 19.29 13.72
N ASP A 64 -7.01 19.29 12.42
CA ASP A 64 -8.38 19.06 11.95
C ASP A 64 -8.76 17.57 12.01
N GLN A 65 -7.79 16.65 11.88
CA GLN A 65 -8.01 15.23 12.17
C GLN A 65 -8.32 14.98 13.65
N TRP A 66 -7.60 15.64 14.57
CA TRP A 66 -7.92 15.59 16.00
C TRP A 66 -9.31 16.18 16.29
N ALA A 67 -9.70 17.28 15.65
CA ALA A 67 -11.04 17.82 15.78
C ALA A 67 -12.11 16.83 15.27
N ALA A 68 -11.86 16.16 14.15
CA ALA A 68 -12.77 15.15 13.59
C ALA A 68 -12.98 13.96 14.55
N ILE A 69 -11.93 13.52 15.25
CA ILE A 69 -12.04 12.48 16.30
C ILE A 69 -13.02 12.92 17.38
N GLN A 70 -12.95 14.18 17.83
CA GLN A 70 -13.88 14.70 18.85
C GLN A 70 -15.32 14.84 18.36
N HIS A 71 -15.54 14.84 17.04
CA HIS A 71 -16.86 14.83 16.41
C HIS A 71 -17.34 13.42 16.02
N GLY A 72 -16.61 12.37 16.39
CA GLY A 72 -16.93 10.99 16.03
C GLY A 72 -18.34 10.57 16.47
N ASP A 73 -19.10 9.96 15.55
CA ASP A 73 -20.36 9.28 15.84
C ASP A 73 -20.14 7.77 15.98
N GLU A 74 -20.36 7.28 17.20
CA GLU A 74 -20.17 5.88 17.62
C GLU A 74 -21.41 4.98 17.40
N SER A 75 -22.36 5.42 16.57
CA SER A 75 -23.54 4.65 16.21
C SER A 75 -23.18 3.35 15.50
N TYR A 76 -23.79 2.24 15.94
CA TYR A 76 -23.50 0.90 15.44
C TYR A 76 -23.82 0.72 13.94
N ALA A 77 -24.83 1.42 13.42
CA ALA A 77 -25.21 1.37 12.02
C ALA A 77 -25.60 2.77 11.54
N GLY A 78 -25.19 3.11 10.31
CA GLY A 78 -25.54 4.39 9.69
C GLY A 78 -24.80 5.60 10.27
N SER A 79 -23.62 5.41 10.86
CA SER A 79 -22.79 6.52 11.35
C SER A 79 -22.48 7.52 10.22
N PRO A 80 -22.73 8.83 10.41
CA PRO A 80 -22.29 9.91 9.52
C PRO A 80 -20.81 9.84 9.15
N SER A 81 -19.95 9.41 10.08
CA SER A 81 -18.50 9.25 9.86
C SER A 81 -18.21 8.26 8.72
N PHE A 82 -19.00 7.18 8.60
CA PHE A 82 -18.85 6.24 7.49
C PHE A 82 -19.16 6.88 6.14
N PHE A 83 -20.20 7.72 6.06
CA PHE A 83 -20.57 8.38 4.82
C PHE A 83 -19.51 9.38 4.37
N ILE A 84 -18.94 10.16 5.30
CA ILE A 84 -17.80 11.05 5.04
C ILE A 84 -16.60 10.25 4.51
N PHE A 85 -16.23 9.16 5.18
CA PHE A 85 -15.14 8.28 4.73
C PHE A 85 -15.40 7.70 3.33
N ARG A 86 -16.59 7.12 3.11
CA ARG A 86 -16.98 6.53 1.83
C ARG A 86 -16.93 7.56 0.70
N ASP A 87 -17.43 8.76 0.95
CA ASP A 87 -17.52 9.80 -0.08
C ASP A 87 -16.13 10.35 -0.43
N ALA A 88 -15.25 10.52 0.56
CA ALA A 88 -13.84 10.86 0.32
C ALA A 88 -13.10 9.77 -0.48
N VAL A 89 -13.33 8.49 -0.17
CA VAL A 89 -12.77 7.38 -0.97
C VAL A 89 -13.30 7.44 -2.40
N ARG A 90 -14.61 7.67 -2.59
CA ARG A 90 -15.26 7.73 -3.91
C ARG A 90 -14.84 8.93 -4.76
N GLU A 91 -14.49 10.03 -4.13
CA GLU A 91 -13.94 11.21 -4.81
C GLU A 91 -12.59 10.91 -5.45
N LEU A 92 -11.72 10.18 -4.74
CA LEU A 92 -10.39 9.81 -5.22
C LEU A 92 -10.40 8.59 -6.13
N PHE A 93 -11.27 7.63 -5.83
CA PHE A 93 -11.36 6.35 -6.50
C PHE A 93 -12.82 6.02 -6.81
N PRO A 94 -13.21 5.84 -8.08
CA PRO A 94 -14.61 5.67 -8.46
C PRO A 94 -15.15 4.25 -8.16
N PHE A 95 -14.98 3.75 -6.93
CA PHE A 95 -15.50 2.46 -6.49
C PHE A 95 -16.99 2.51 -6.20
N GLU A 96 -17.71 1.55 -6.78
CA GLU A 96 -19.13 1.34 -6.48
C GLU A 96 -19.33 0.94 -5.02
N HIS A 97 -18.48 0.07 -4.48
CA HIS A 97 -18.59 -0.43 -3.10
C HIS A 97 -17.35 -0.09 -2.28
N VAL A 98 -17.57 0.38 -1.04
CA VAL A 98 -16.52 0.69 -0.07
C VAL A 98 -16.87 0.01 1.24
N LEU A 99 -15.95 -0.81 1.74
CA LEU A 99 -16.07 -1.54 2.99
C LEU A 99 -14.91 -1.11 3.91
N PRO A 100 -15.17 -0.44 5.04
CA PRO A 100 -14.12 -0.08 5.98
C PRO A 100 -13.64 -1.34 6.72
N THR A 101 -12.34 -1.43 6.92
CA THR A 101 -11.71 -2.42 7.81
C THR A 101 -10.83 -1.68 8.82
N HIS A 102 -10.50 -2.34 9.93
CA HIS A 102 -9.64 -1.73 10.94
C HIS A 102 -8.22 -1.41 10.43
N GLN A 103 -7.72 -2.21 9.47
CA GLN A 103 -6.46 -1.94 8.75
C GLN A 103 -6.34 -2.84 7.49
N GLY A 104 -5.23 -2.68 6.74
CA GLY A 104 -5.02 -3.36 5.46
C GLY A 104 -5.06 -4.89 5.49
N ARG A 105 -4.38 -5.54 6.45
CA ARG A 105 -4.35 -7.02 6.52
C ARG A 105 -5.73 -7.67 6.67
N ALA A 106 -6.70 -6.94 7.22
CA ALA A 106 -8.07 -7.42 7.36
C ALA A 106 -8.86 -7.29 6.05
N ALA A 107 -8.63 -6.23 5.29
CA ALA A 107 -9.16 -6.12 3.92
C ALA A 107 -8.62 -7.25 3.05
N GLU A 108 -7.32 -7.52 3.13
CA GLU A 108 -6.68 -8.65 2.45
C GLU A 108 -7.31 -9.98 2.84
N LYS A 109 -7.54 -10.22 4.13
CA LYS A 109 -8.18 -11.45 4.61
C LYS A 109 -9.57 -11.67 4.00
N ILE A 110 -10.39 -10.61 3.92
CA ILE A 110 -11.72 -10.67 3.30
C ILE A 110 -11.57 -11.00 1.81
N ILE A 111 -10.71 -10.28 1.09
CA ILE A 111 -10.49 -10.48 -0.35
C ILE A 111 -10.04 -11.90 -0.65
N PHE A 112 -9.02 -12.41 0.05
CA PHE A 112 -8.47 -13.74 -0.21
C PHE A 112 -9.32 -14.88 0.35
N SER A 113 -10.30 -14.60 1.22
CA SER A 113 -11.33 -15.59 1.57
C SER A 113 -12.28 -15.89 0.40
N VAL A 114 -12.40 -14.96 -0.55
CA VAL A 114 -13.26 -15.09 -1.74
C VAL A 114 -12.45 -15.51 -2.96
N LEU A 115 -11.28 -14.90 -3.17
CA LEU A 115 -10.46 -15.11 -4.38
C LEU A 115 -9.39 -16.20 -4.22
N GLY A 116 -9.05 -16.56 -2.99
CA GLY A 116 -8.04 -17.58 -2.71
C GLY A 116 -8.54 -19.01 -2.92
N GLY A 117 -7.77 -19.98 -2.44
CA GLY A 117 -8.12 -21.40 -2.52
C GLY A 117 -7.06 -22.28 -3.17
N ALA A 118 -7.16 -23.59 -2.91
CA ALA A 118 -6.26 -24.59 -3.49
C ALA A 118 -6.28 -24.54 -5.03
N GLY A 119 -5.08 -24.62 -5.63
CA GLY A 119 -4.91 -24.54 -7.08
C GLY A 119 -4.98 -23.13 -7.67
N LYS A 120 -5.42 -22.12 -6.90
CA LYS A 120 -5.40 -20.73 -7.35
C LYS A 120 -4.03 -20.11 -7.20
N VAL A 121 -3.70 -19.19 -8.11
CA VAL A 121 -2.42 -18.48 -8.12
C VAL A 121 -2.65 -16.99 -8.25
N ILE A 122 -2.00 -16.22 -7.39
CA ILE A 122 -2.16 -14.78 -7.30
C ILE A 122 -0.80 -14.14 -7.65
N PRO A 123 -0.62 -13.64 -8.89
CA PRO A 123 0.56 -12.90 -9.27
C PRO A 123 0.54 -11.47 -8.73
N ASN A 124 1.72 -10.95 -8.39
CA ASN A 124 1.97 -9.56 -8.03
C ASN A 124 3.36 -9.14 -8.52
N ASN A 125 3.67 -7.84 -8.57
CA ASN A 125 5.06 -7.41 -8.76
C ASN A 125 5.89 -7.89 -7.56
N THR A 126 5.47 -7.58 -6.35
CA THR A 126 5.95 -8.23 -5.13
C THR A 126 4.88 -8.15 -4.05
N HIS A 127 4.55 -9.28 -3.44
CA HIS A 127 3.66 -9.31 -2.29
C HIS A 127 4.34 -8.71 -1.05
N PHE A 128 3.58 -7.93 -0.29
CA PHE A 128 3.96 -7.61 1.08
C PHE A 128 3.74 -8.82 1.99
N ASP A 129 4.43 -8.86 3.12
CA ASP A 129 4.46 -10.00 4.05
C ASP A 129 3.05 -10.47 4.42
N THR A 130 2.16 -9.56 4.83
CA THR A 130 0.78 -9.91 5.20
C THR A 130 -0.08 -10.28 3.99
N THR A 131 0.18 -9.68 2.82
CA THR A 131 -0.52 -10.03 1.59
C THR A 131 -0.20 -11.47 1.22
N ARG A 132 1.09 -11.84 1.13
CA ARG A 132 1.54 -13.22 0.85
C ARG A 132 0.98 -14.19 1.88
N ALA A 133 1.05 -13.85 3.17
CA ALA A 133 0.54 -14.69 4.23
C ALA A 133 -0.98 -14.96 4.07
N ASN A 134 -1.78 -13.95 3.70
CA ASN A 134 -3.21 -14.16 3.47
C ASN A 134 -3.50 -14.97 2.20
N VAL A 135 -2.72 -14.78 1.12
CA VAL A 135 -2.81 -15.60 -0.09
C VAL A 135 -2.54 -17.05 0.24
N GLU A 136 -1.40 -17.35 0.87
CA GLU A 136 -0.98 -18.72 1.15
C GLU A 136 -1.84 -19.39 2.23
N ALA A 137 -2.31 -18.63 3.23
CA ALA A 137 -3.26 -19.13 4.22
C ALA A 137 -4.64 -19.49 3.62
N SER A 138 -4.97 -19.00 2.42
CA SER A 138 -6.17 -19.43 1.69
C SER A 138 -5.95 -20.76 0.93
N GLY A 139 -4.71 -21.25 0.84
CA GLY A 139 -4.32 -22.40 0.02
C GLY A 139 -3.90 -22.03 -1.42
N ALA A 140 -3.95 -20.74 -1.78
CA ALA A 140 -3.46 -20.25 -3.06
C ALA A 140 -1.93 -20.08 -3.08
N THR A 141 -1.35 -20.00 -4.27
CA THR A 141 0.08 -19.75 -4.47
C THR A 141 0.33 -18.28 -4.81
N ALA A 142 1.15 -17.59 -4.02
CA ALA A 142 1.60 -16.22 -4.30
C ALA A 142 2.85 -16.21 -5.18
N VAL A 143 2.80 -15.51 -6.33
CA VAL A 143 3.89 -15.44 -7.32
C VAL A 143 4.35 -13.99 -7.48
N ASP A 144 5.65 -13.75 -7.29
CA ASP A 144 6.25 -12.41 -7.46
C ASP A 144 6.93 -12.29 -8.83
N LEU A 145 6.53 -11.28 -9.58
CA LEU A 145 6.91 -11.02 -10.96
C LEU A 145 7.44 -9.58 -11.12
N VAL A 146 8.34 -9.14 -10.23
CA VAL A 146 9.05 -7.86 -10.37
C VAL A 146 10.10 -7.95 -11.49
N ILE A 147 10.33 -6.84 -12.19
CA ILE A 147 11.44 -6.72 -13.16
C ILE A 147 12.80 -7.05 -12.52
N ALA A 148 13.78 -7.44 -13.34
CA ALA A 148 15.10 -7.85 -12.89
C ALA A 148 15.79 -6.77 -12.03
N GLU A 149 15.69 -5.50 -12.42
CA GLU A 149 16.24 -4.35 -11.70
C GLU A 149 15.62 -4.16 -10.31
N GLY A 150 14.40 -4.65 -10.10
CA GLY A 150 13.74 -4.66 -8.78
C GLY A 150 14.35 -5.68 -7.82
N ARG A 151 15.11 -6.66 -8.32
CA ARG A 151 15.87 -7.64 -7.52
C ARG A 151 17.32 -7.21 -7.24
N ASP A 152 17.79 -6.15 -7.90
CA ASP A 152 19.13 -5.60 -7.70
C ASP A 152 19.07 -4.25 -6.96
N PRO A 153 19.40 -4.19 -5.66
CA PRO A 153 19.43 -2.95 -4.91
C PRO A 153 20.40 -1.90 -5.48
N GLN A 154 21.49 -2.32 -6.13
CA GLN A 154 22.54 -1.44 -6.66
C GLN A 154 22.23 -0.89 -8.06
N ALA A 155 21.34 -1.54 -8.81
CA ALA A 155 20.92 -1.03 -10.11
C ALA A 155 20.37 0.39 -10.01
N VAL A 156 20.65 1.26 -10.97
CA VAL A 156 20.01 2.58 -11.04
C VAL A 156 18.88 2.49 -12.04
N HIS A 157 17.64 2.48 -11.55
CA HIS A 157 16.46 2.39 -12.39
C HIS A 157 15.31 3.21 -11.78
N PRO A 158 14.59 4.04 -12.57
CA PRO A 158 13.59 4.96 -12.03
C PRO A 158 12.33 4.29 -11.49
N PHE A 159 12.01 3.06 -11.94
CA PHE A 159 10.77 2.35 -11.60
C PHE A 159 11.02 0.87 -11.27
N LYS A 160 11.86 0.61 -10.27
CA LYS A 160 12.19 -0.75 -9.83
C LYS A 160 10.99 -1.56 -9.31
N GLY A 161 9.88 -0.89 -9.00
CA GLY A 161 8.64 -1.56 -8.60
C GLY A 161 7.86 -2.16 -9.77
N ASN A 162 8.25 -1.91 -11.02
CA ASN A 162 7.50 -2.41 -12.18
C ASN A 162 7.31 -3.93 -12.17
N MET A 163 6.15 -4.37 -12.66
CA MET A 163 5.87 -5.76 -13.02
C MET A 163 6.64 -6.15 -14.28
N ASP A 164 7.20 -7.35 -14.30
CA ASP A 164 7.71 -8.01 -15.49
C ASP A 164 6.53 -8.48 -16.36
N ILE A 165 6.32 -7.77 -17.48
CA ILE A 165 5.20 -7.99 -18.39
C ILE A 165 5.33 -9.32 -19.12
N GLU A 166 6.54 -9.71 -19.51
CA GLU A 166 6.79 -10.97 -20.22
C GLU A 166 6.53 -12.16 -19.29
N ALA A 167 6.98 -12.06 -18.04
CA ALA A 167 6.72 -13.09 -17.04
C ALA A 167 5.23 -13.19 -16.68
N LEU A 168 4.52 -12.07 -16.57
CA LEU A 168 3.07 -12.05 -16.36
C LEU A 168 2.32 -12.70 -17.53
N GLU A 169 2.67 -12.34 -18.76
CA GLU A 169 2.05 -12.92 -19.96
C GLU A 169 2.33 -14.42 -20.08
N ALA A 170 3.55 -14.87 -19.75
CA ALA A 170 3.88 -16.28 -19.70
C ALA A 170 3.02 -17.05 -18.68
N LEU A 171 2.87 -16.51 -17.46
CA LEU A 171 2.04 -17.10 -16.43
C LEU A 171 0.57 -17.22 -16.84
N LEU A 172 0.00 -16.16 -17.42
CA LEU A 172 -1.40 -16.14 -17.83
C LEU A 172 -1.67 -17.02 -19.05
N ARG A 173 -0.68 -17.19 -19.94
CA ARG A 173 -0.79 -18.14 -21.06
C ARG A 173 -0.89 -19.58 -20.60
N GLU A 174 -0.18 -19.95 -19.55
CA GLU A 174 -0.17 -21.32 -19.03
C GLU A 174 -1.35 -21.59 -18.10
N ARG A 175 -1.65 -20.65 -17.19
CA ARG A 175 -2.56 -20.88 -16.07
C ARG A 175 -3.58 -19.77 -15.87
N ALA A 176 -4.08 -19.18 -16.96
CA ALA A 176 -5.10 -18.13 -16.87
C ALA A 176 -6.25 -18.54 -15.93
N ASP A 177 -6.85 -19.72 -16.11
CA ASP A 177 -8.04 -20.15 -15.34
C ASP A 177 -7.80 -20.32 -13.82
N ASP A 178 -6.53 -20.51 -13.44
CA ASP A 178 -6.10 -20.61 -12.04
C ASP A 178 -5.82 -19.24 -11.43
N VAL A 179 -5.74 -18.17 -12.23
CA VAL A 179 -5.47 -16.81 -11.77
C VAL A 179 -6.78 -16.01 -11.65
N PRO A 180 -7.28 -15.77 -10.41
CA PRO A 180 -8.51 -15.04 -10.20
C PRO A 180 -8.32 -13.51 -10.23
N VAL A 181 -7.11 -13.04 -9.95
CA VAL A 181 -6.77 -11.61 -9.86
C VAL A 181 -5.27 -11.41 -10.02
N VAL A 182 -4.88 -10.29 -10.62
CA VAL A 182 -3.49 -9.81 -10.68
C VAL A 182 -3.35 -8.60 -9.75
N PHE A 183 -2.38 -8.64 -8.84
CA PHE A 183 -2.06 -7.53 -7.94
C PHE A 183 -0.91 -6.69 -8.48
N VAL A 184 -0.86 -5.42 -8.08
CA VAL A 184 0.31 -4.55 -8.26
C VAL A 184 0.53 -3.72 -7.00
N THR A 185 1.65 -3.89 -6.30
CA THR A 185 1.97 -3.08 -5.11
C THR A 185 2.64 -1.75 -5.52
N ILE A 186 2.09 -0.60 -5.11
CA ILE A 186 2.59 0.76 -5.41
C ILE A 186 2.71 1.61 -4.14
N THR A 187 3.85 2.11 -3.73
CA THR A 187 5.18 1.69 -4.12
C THR A 187 5.42 0.26 -3.69
N ASN A 188 6.29 -0.45 -4.39
CA ASN A 188 6.68 -1.80 -4.03
C ASN A 188 7.45 -1.79 -2.69
N ASN A 189 6.73 -2.07 -1.61
CA ASN A 189 7.26 -2.02 -0.24
C ASN A 189 8.44 -2.97 -0.05
N SER A 190 8.27 -4.23 -0.45
CA SER A 190 9.28 -5.29 -0.33
C SER A 190 10.53 -4.98 -1.17
N GLY A 191 10.41 -4.19 -2.24
CA GLY A 191 11.51 -3.66 -3.04
C GLY A 191 12.17 -2.40 -2.47
N GLY A 192 11.80 -1.94 -1.28
CA GLY A 192 12.33 -0.73 -0.66
C GLY A 192 11.60 0.55 -1.07
N GLY A 193 10.27 0.48 -1.21
CA GLY A 193 9.43 1.64 -1.53
C GLY A 193 9.60 2.13 -2.98
N GLN A 194 9.89 1.23 -3.91
CA GLN A 194 10.19 1.61 -5.29
C GLN A 194 8.92 1.91 -6.09
N PRO A 195 8.91 2.97 -6.92
CA PRO A 195 7.73 3.35 -7.68
C PRO A 195 7.44 2.39 -8.83
N VAL A 196 6.18 2.39 -9.25
CA VAL A 196 5.69 1.73 -10.47
C VAL A 196 5.30 2.81 -11.47
N SER A 197 5.75 2.67 -12.72
CA SER A 197 5.41 3.63 -13.77
C SER A 197 3.96 3.46 -14.24
N LEU A 198 3.31 4.56 -14.63
CA LEU A 198 1.99 4.50 -15.28
C LEU A 198 2.01 3.63 -16.53
N ALA A 199 3.06 3.73 -17.35
CA ALA A 199 3.23 2.89 -18.54
C ALA A 199 3.22 1.39 -18.20
N ASN A 200 3.83 1.00 -17.09
CA ASN A 200 3.81 -0.39 -16.63
C ASN A 200 2.41 -0.82 -16.16
N LEU A 201 1.65 0.05 -15.47
CA LEU A 201 0.26 -0.24 -15.11
C LEU A 201 -0.64 -0.42 -16.35
N HIS A 202 -0.47 0.42 -17.37
CA HIS A 202 -1.16 0.25 -18.66
C HIS A 202 -0.81 -1.10 -19.30
N ALA A 203 0.47 -1.47 -19.33
CA ALA A 203 0.91 -2.74 -19.91
C ALA A 203 0.38 -3.97 -19.13
N VAL A 204 0.42 -3.93 -17.79
CA VAL A 204 -0.21 -4.98 -16.96
C VAL A 204 -1.69 -5.10 -17.29
N ARG A 205 -2.36 -3.96 -17.45
CA ARG A 205 -3.78 -3.92 -17.79
C ARG A 205 -4.08 -4.54 -19.15
N ASP A 206 -3.30 -4.20 -20.17
CA ASP A 206 -3.45 -4.75 -21.52
C ASP A 206 -3.26 -6.27 -21.54
N VAL A 207 -2.28 -6.79 -20.79
CA VAL A 207 -2.08 -8.23 -20.64
C VAL A 207 -3.28 -8.88 -19.94
N CYS A 208 -3.80 -8.30 -18.85
CA CYS A 208 -4.97 -8.84 -18.16
C CYS A 208 -6.20 -8.92 -19.07
N ASP A 209 -6.39 -7.93 -19.95
CA ASP A 209 -7.50 -7.88 -20.91
C ASP A 209 -7.42 -8.97 -21.97
N LYS A 210 -6.22 -9.26 -22.47
CA LYS A 210 -5.99 -10.35 -23.43
C LYS A 210 -6.44 -11.71 -22.91
N TYR A 211 -6.33 -11.95 -21.60
CA TYR A 211 -6.66 -13.23 -20.96
C TYR A 211 -7.99 -13.21 -20.20
N GLY A 212 -8.80 -12.15 -20.35
CA GLY A 212 -10.09 -12.05 -19.67
C GLY A 212 -9.99 -12.08 -18.14
N LYS A 213 -8.89 -11.59 -17.56
CA LYS A 213 -8.68 -11.52 -16.09
C LYS A 213 -9.43 -10.36 -15.43
N MET A 214 -10.45 -9.85 -16.11
CA MET A 214 -11.28 -8.75 -15.67
C MET A 214 -12.75 -9.19 -15.59
N PRO A 215 -13.30 -9.30 -14.37
CA PRO A 215 -14.61 -8.69 -14.12
C PRO A 215 -14.47 -7.18 -14.34
N ARG A 216 -15.56 -6.45 -14.58
CA ARG A 216 -15.50 -4.97 -14.77
C ARG A 216 -14.98 -4.21 -13.53
N ASP A 217 -14.64 -4.93 -12.45
CA ASP A 217 -14.53 -4.38 -11.10
C ASP A 217 -13.26 -4.75 -10.32
N LEU A 218 -12.26 -5.47 -10.84
CA LEU A 218 -11.04 -5.75 -10.03
C LEU A 218 -9.70 -5.72 -10.79
N VAL A 219 -8.99 -4.60 -10.72
CA VAL A 219 -7.52 -4.60 -10.53
C VAL A 219 -7.31 -4.30 -9.03
N GLN A 220 -6.24 -4.80 -8.41
CA GLN A 220 -5.89 -4.38 -7.04
C GLN A 220 -4.50 -3.77 -7.08
N CYS A 221 -4.44 -2.44 -7.07
CA CYS A 221 -3.17 -1.76 -6.81
C CYS A 221 -3.07 -1.40 -5.34
N HIS A 222 -2.09 -1.97 -4.65
CA HIS A 222 -1.83 -1.71 -3.25
C HIS A 222 -1.09 -0.37 -3.11
N CYS A 223 -1.81 0.74 -2.90
CA CYS A 223 -1.15 2.01 -2.59
C CYS A 223 -0.58 1.99 -1.15
N ALA A 224 0.74 2.06 -1.01
CA ALA A 224 1.48 2.06 0.25
C ALA A 224 1.37 3.43 0.95
N VAL A 225 0.19 3.69 1.54
CA VAL A 225 0.04 4.34 2.87
C VAL A 225 -1.16 3.70 3.60
N SER A 226 -1.35 2.38 3.46
CA SER A 226 -2.52 1.57 3.89
C SER A 226 -3.56 1.39 2.80
N SER A 227 -3.58 0.16 2.27
CA SER A 227 -4.71 -0.53 1.61
C SER A 227 -5.72 0.36 0.85
N LEU A 228 -5.45 0.54 -0.43
CA LEU A 228 -6.46 0.91 -1.42
C LEU A 228 -6.50 -0.19 -2.47
N VAL A 229 -7.70 -0.47 -2.98
CA VAL A 229 -7.96 -1.26 -4.19
C VAL A 229 -7.83 -0.29 -5.36
N ILE A 230 -7.48 -0.72 -6.58
CA ILE A 230 -7.59 0.15 -7.79
C ILE A 230 -8.21 -0.63 -8.93
N SER A 231 -9.42 -0.26 -9.29
CA SER A 231 -10.21 -0.81 -10.38
C SER A 231 -10.94 0.31 -11.14
N PRO A 232 -11.23 0.15 -12.43
CA PRO A 232 -10.33 0.36 -13.56
C PRO A 232 -10.54 1.75 -14.18
N TRP A 233 -9.53 2.62 -14.20
CA TRP A 233 -9.45 3.70 -15.19
C TRP A 233 -8.02 3.95 -15.65
N MET A 234 -7.79 3.52 -16.89
CA MET A 234 -6.71 3.94 -17.78
C MET A 234 -7.23 4.09 -19.22
N ARG A 235 -8.55 4.35 -19.38
CA ARG A 235 -9.10 4.91 -20.63
C ARG A 235 -9.13 6.42 -20.46
N ALA A 236 -8.20 7.10 -21.12
CA ALA A 236 -8.31 8.52 -21.34
C ALA A 236 -9.49 8.75 -22.29
N ASP A 237 -10.71 8.93 -21.77
CA ASP A 237 -11.82 9.51 -22.52
C ASP A 237 -12.90 10.08 -21.58
N ALA A 238 -12.93 11.42 -21.56
CA ALA A 238 -14.08 12.30 -21.37
C ALA A 238 -14.91 12.22 -20.06
N VAL A 239 -14.52 13.04 -19.09
CA VAL A 239 -15.52 13.82 -18.33
C VAL A 239 -15.42 15.27 -18.81
N PRO A 240 -16.43 15.82 -19.51
CA PRO A 240 -16.41 17.24 -19.85
C PRO A 240 -16.53 18.04 -18.55
N ARG A 241 -15.50 18.85 -18.25
CA ARG A 241 -15.60 19.90 -17.23
C ARG A 241 -16.77 20.80 -17.62
N LYS A 242 -17.84 20.80 -16.83
CA LYS A 242 -18.84 21.87 -16.89
C LYS A 242 -18.12 23.17 -16.53
N SER A 243 -17.80 23.97 -17.54
CA SER A 243 -17.54 25.39 -17.40
C SER A 243 -18.85 26.06 -16.99
N GLY A 244 -18.93 26.50 -15.74
CA GLY A 244 -19.99 27.37 -15.24
C GLY A 244 -19.37 28.69 -14.83
N ALA A 245 -19.30 29.63 -15.78
CA ALA A 245 -19.14 31.05 -15.49
C ALA A 245 -20.50 31.74 -15.74
N SER A 246 -20.85 32.63 -14.81
CA SER A 246 -21.90 33.67 -14.80
C SER A 246 -23.37 33.24 -14.91
N ALA A 247 -24.15 33.50 -13.86
CA ALA A 247 -24.74 34.83 -13.60
C ALA A 247 -24.83 35.06 -12.09
#